data_AF-A0A2W6BWL0-F1
#
_entry.id   AF-A0A2W6BWL0-F1
#
_cell.length_a   1.000
_cell.length_b   1.000
_cell.length_c   1.000
_cell.angle_alpha   90.00
_cell.angle_beta   90.00
_cell.angle_gamma   90.00
#
_symmetry.space_group_name_H-M   'P 1'
#
loop_
_entity.id
_entity.type
_entity.pdbx_description
1 polymer ?
#
loop_
_entity_poly.entity_id
_entity_poly.type
_entity_poly.pdbx_seq_one_letter_code
_entity_poly.pdbx_strand_id
1 'polypeptide(L)'
;MRQALLPEEAGQFDSEWRTAMSRSAESLDLTEVYTVLRRWRGIAALTQADPDAHRRMLRRADQLLAGQERGSVTADQMREMAARRLG
;
A
#
# COMPACT_ATOMS: atom_id res chain seq x y z
N MET A 1 -8.27 -0.93 -13.17
CA MET A 1 -7.78 -0.65 -11.80
C MET A 1 -8.40 -1.58 -10.78
N ARG A 2 -9.71 -1.52 -10.48
CA ARG A 2 -10.34 -2.40 -9.47
C ARG A 2 -10.06 -3.89 -9.66
N GLN A 3 -10.13 -4.40 -10.89
CA GLN A 3 -9.83 -5.80 -11.22
C GLN A 3 -8.36 -6.20 -11.05
N ALA A 4 -7.46 -5.23 -10.93
CA ALA A 4 -6.03 -5.44 -10.76
C ALA A 4 -5.59 -5.38 -9.28
N LEU A 5 -6.54 -5.15 -8.36
CA LEU A 5 -6.29 -5.20 -6.92
C LEU A 5 -6.38 -6.64 -6.41
N LEU A 6 -5.75 -6.89 -5.27
CA LEU A 6 -5.97 -8.14 -4.54
C LEU A 6 -7.42 -8.18 -4.00
N PRO A 7 -8.03 -9.37 -3.86
CA PRO A 7 -9.39 -9.49 -3.31
C PRO A 7 -9.57 -8.81 -1.96
N GLU A 8 -8.55 -8.89 -1.10
CA GLU A 8 -8.52 -8.31 0.24
C GLU A 8 -8.54 -6.77 0.22
N GLU A 9 -8.03 -6.16 -0.85
CA GLU A 9 -7.92 -4.71 -1.02
C GLU A 9 -9.13 -4.11 -1.77
N ALA A 10 -9.80 -4.90 -2.61
CA ALA A 10 -10.94 -4.45 -3.40
C ALA A 10 -12.07 -3.91 -2.51
N GLY A 11 -12.29 -4.53 -1.34
CA GLY A 11 -13.27 -4.04 -0.37
C GLY A 11 -12.91 -2.67 0.23
N GLN A 12 -11.63 -2.46 0.52
CA GLN A 12 -11.15 -1.17 1.04
C GLN A 12 -11.25 -0.08 -0.04
N PHE A 13 -10.88 -0.38 -1.28
CA PHE A 13 -11.08 0.54 -2.41
C PHE A 13 -12.55 0.94 -2.55
N ASP A 14 -13.47 -0.02 -2.54
CA ASP A 14 -14.89 0.26 -2.72
C ASP A 14 -15.45 1.14 -1.59
N SER A 15 -14.98 0.94 -0.36
CA SER A 15 -15.36 1.78 0.80
C SER A 15 -14.87 3.21 0.62
N GLU A 16 -13.57 3.40 0.39
CA GLU A 16 -12.96 4.73 0.21
C GLU A 16 -13.56 5.47 -0.99
N TRP A 17 -13.82 4.76 -2.09
CA TRP A 17 -14.45 5.31 -3.29
C TRP A 17 -15.86 5.83 -3.01
N ARG A 18 -16.71 5.03 -2.33
CA ARG A 18 -18.09 5.46 -2.01
C ARG A 18 -18.10 6.66 -1.09
N THR A 19 -17.23 6.69 -0.07
CA THR A 19 -17.12 7.83 0.84
C THR A 19 -16.70 9.10 0.12
N ALA A 20 -15.65 9.04 -0.71
CA ALA A 20 -15.18 10.19 -1.48
C ALA A 20 -16.25 10.71 -2.45
N MET A 21 -16.93 9.81 -3.16
CA MET A 21 -18.02 10.18 -4.08
C MET A 21 -19.18 10.87 -3.36
N SER A 22 -19.57 10.39 -2.17
CA SER A 22 -20.63 11.03 -1.37
C SER A 22 -20.26 12.45 -0.98
N ARG A 23 -19.07 12.64 -0.41
CA ARG A 23 -18.58 13.97 0.02
C ARG A 23 -18.45 14.93 -1.14
N SER A 24 -17.90 14.45 -2.25
CA SER A 24 -17.76 15.25 -3.46
C SER A 24 -19.11 15.63 -4.08
N ALA A 25 -20.15 14.79 -3.96
CA ALA A 25 -21.49 15.14 -4.41
C ALA A 25 -22.11 16.25 -3.55
N GLU A 26 -21.83 16.25 -2.24
CA GLU A 26 -22.29 17.28 -1.31
C GLU A 26 -21.56 18.62 -1.50
N SER A 27 -20.24 18.58 -1.71
CA SER A 27 -19.39 19.78 -1.80
C SER A 27 -19.21 20.32 -3.23
N LEU A 28 -19.56 19.52 -4.24
CA LEU A 28 -19.23 19.73 -5.65
C LEU A 28 -17.70 19.84 -5.91
N ASP A 29 -16.88 19.28 -5.03
CA ASP A 29 -15.42 19.22 -5.17
C ASP A 29 -14.93 17.77 -5.32
N LEU A 30 -14.32 17.45 -6.47
CA LEU A 30 -13.80 16.12 -6.83
C LEU A 30 -12.38 15.83 -6.30
N THR A 31 -11.77 16.73 -5.53
CA THR A 31 -10.38 16.58 -5.06
C THR A 31 -10.16 15.28 -4.29
N GLU A 32 -11.10 14.89 -3.43
CA GLU A 32 -11.02 13.63 -2.67
C GLU A 32 -11.10 12.41 -3.58
N VAL A 33 -11.98 12.42 -4.59
CA VAL A 33 -12.11 11.34 -5.59
C VAL A 33 -10.79 11.12 -6.34
N TYR A 34 -10.15 12.21 -6.80
CA TYR A 34 -8.86 12.11 -7.49
C TYR A 34 -7.75 11.60 -6.58
N THR A 35 -7.78 11.96 -5.30
CA THR A 35 -6.82 11.49 -4.30
C THR A 35 -6.93 9.98 -4.10
N VAL A 36 -8.16 9.48 -3.93
CA VAL A 36 -8.45 8.03 -3.84
C VAL A 36 -7.96 7.32 -5.11
N LEU A 37 -8.35 7.79 -6.30
CA LEU A 37 -7.92 7.14 -7.55
C LEU A 37 -6.41 7.11 -7.73
N ARG A 38 -5.69 8.19 -7.39
CA ARG A 38 -4.23 8.24 -7.52
C ARG A 38 -3.57 7.19 -6.65
N ARG A 39 -3.99 7.08 -5.38
CA ARG A 39 -3.46 6.08 -4.44
C ARG A 39 -3.69 4.66 -4.96
N TRP A 40 -4.93 4.34 -5.33
CA TRP A 40 -5.31 2.98 -5.74
C TRP A 40 -4.73 2.58 -7.10
N ARG A 41 -4.43 3.53 -7.99
CA ARG A 41 -3.65 3.25 -9.21
C ARG A 41 -2.23 2.81 -8.90
N GLY A 42 -1.59 3.41 -7.89
CA GLY A 42 -0.26 2.98 -7.44
C GLY A 42 -0.28 1.55 -6.88
N ILE A 43 -1.27 1.24 -6.04
CA ILE A 43 -1.47 -0.11 -5.48
C ILE A 43 -1.71 -1.13 -6.59
N ALA A 44 -2.63 -0.83 -7.52
CA ALA A 44 -2.88 -1.71 -8.67
C ALA A 44 -1.62 -1.95 -9.51
N ALA A 45 -0.80 -0.93 -9.73
CA ALA A 45 0.45 -1.09 -10.47
C ALA A 45 1.45 -2.01 -9.75
N LEU A 46 1.57 -1.89 -8.41
CA LEU A 46 2.39 -2.80 -7.61
C LEU A 46 1.88 -4.24 -7.66
N THR A 47 0.57 -4.43 -7.50
CA THR A 47 -0.07 -5.75 -7.60
C THR A 47 0.14 -6.39 -8.97
N GLN A 48 0.03 -5.62 -10.06
CA GLN A 48 0.23 -6.16 -11.41
C GLN A 48 1.69 -6.52 -11.70
N ALA A 49 2.64 -5.79 -11.10
CA ALA A 49 4.05 -6.07 -11.29
C ALA A 49 4.47 -7.40 -10.64
N ASP A 50 4.05 -7.64 -9.39
CA ASP A 50 4.25 -8.92 -8.68
C ASP A 50 3.21 -9.09 -7.56
N PRO A 51 2.13 -9.88 -7.80
CA PRO A 51 1.08 -10.09 -6.81
C PRO A 51 1.58 -10.76 -5.53
N ASP A 52 2.58 -11.64 -5.63
CA ASP A 52 3.07 -12.39 -4.47
C ASP A 52 4.03 -11.57 -3.63
N ALA A 53 4.87 -10.72 -4.26
CA ALA A 53 5.64 -9.72 -3.54
C ALA A 53 4.71 -8.74 -2.81
N HIS A 54 3.62 -8.33 -3.45
CA HIS A 54 2.66 -7.45 -2.81
C HIS A 54 2.00 -8.10 -1.58
N ARG A 55 1.57 -9.37 -1.68
CA ARG A 55 1.07 -10.13 -0.51
C ARG A 55 2.12 -10.28 0.59
N ARG A 56 3.38 -10.51 0.23
CA ARG A 56 4.49 -10.58 1.21
C ARG A 56 4.67 -9.25 1.93
N MET A 57 4.61 -8.14 1.20
CA MET A 57 4.67 -6.80 1.77
C MET A 57 3.54 -6.55 2.76
N LEU A 58 2.28 -6.88 2.39
CA LEU A 58 1.14 -6.71 3.29
C LEU A 58 1.28 -7.53 4.58
N ARG A 59 1.67 -8.80 4.49
CA ARG A 59 1.94 -9.63 5.67
C ARG A 59 3.03 -9.04 6.57
N ARG A 60 4.08 -8.46 5.97
CA ARG A 60 5.14 -7.79 6.73
C ARG A 60 4.62 -6.53 7.42
N ALA A 61 3.79 -5.74 6.76
CA ALA A 61 3.15 -4.57 7.35
C ALA A 61 2.26 -4.97 8.55
N ASP A 62 1.47 -6.04 8.43
CA ASP A 62 0.66 -6.55 9.53
C ASP A 62 1.52 -6.99 10.73
N GLN A 63 2.63 -7.69 10.47
CA GLN A 63 3.58 -8.09 11.52
C GLN A 63 4.23 -6.88 12.21
N LEU A 64 4.58 -5.84 11.45
CA LEU A 64 5.12 -4.59 11.99
C LEU A 64 4.08 -3.88 12.87
N LEU A 65 2.84 -3.73 12.39
CA LEU A 65 1.76 -3.10 13.13
C LEU A 65 1.36 -3.89 14.39
N ALA A 66 1.46 -5.22 14.34
CA ALA A 66 1.26 -6.10 15.50
C ALA A 66 2.44 -6.11 16.49
N GLY A 67 3.51 -5.37 16.21
CA GLY A 67 4.73 -5.35 17.05
C GLY A 67 5.50 -6.68 17.05
N GLN A 68 5.26 -7.53 16.05
CA GLN A 68 5.86 -8.87 15.94
C GLN A 68 7.22 -8.85 15.22
N GLU A 69 7.51 -7.80 14.44
CA GLU A 69 8.85 -7.57 13.91
C GLU A 69 9.75 -6.90 14.96
N ARG A 70 10.69 -7.66 15.52
CA ARG A 70 11.78 -7.12 16.33
C ARG A 70 12.99 -6.85 15.43
N GLY A 71 13.31 -5.58 15.23
CA GLY A 71 14.53 -5.15 14.55
C GLY A 71 14.29 -4.45 13.22
N SER A 72 13.81 -3.21 13.29
CA SER A 72 14.03 -2.25 12.20
C SER A 72 15.46 -1.75 12.32
N VAL A 73 16.32 -2.11 11.35
CA VAL A 73 17.63 -1.48 11.20
C VAL A 73 17.51 -0.25 10.30
N THR A 74 18.23 0.81 10.62
CA THR A 74 18.27 2.00 9.78
C THR A 74 18.93 1.70 8.44
N ALA A 75 18.69 2.54 7.44
CA ALA A 75 19.35 2.42 6.13
C ALA A 75 20.89 2.43 6.27
N ASP A 76 21.43 3.15 7.24
CA ASP A 76 22.87 3.16 7.56
C ASP A 76 23.35 1.81 8.08
N GLN A 77 22.61 1.22 9.02
CA GLN A 77 22.93 -0.12 9.55
C GLN A 77 22.86 -1.20 8.46
N MET A 78 21.89 -1.10 7.54
CA MET A 78 21.79 -2.00 6.38
C MET A 78 23.00 -1.87 5.45
N ARG A 79 23.46 -0.64 5.17
CA ARG A 79 24.67 -0.40 4.35
C ARG A 79 25.92 -0.99 4.99
N GLU A 80 26.07 -0.82 6.29
CA GLU A 80 27.22 -1.35 7.04
C GLU A 80 27.23 -2.89 7.05
N MET A 81 26.07 -3.53 7.21
CA MET A 81 25.94 -4.99 7.14
C MET A 81 26.24 -5.54 5.75
N ALA A 82 25.82 -4.83 4.69
CA ALA A 82 26.11 -5.23 3.32
C ALA A 82 27.61 -5.15 3.01
N ALA A 83 28.29 -4.09 3.46
CA ALA A 83 29.74 -3.94 3.32
C ALA A 83 30.52 -5.08 4.01
N ARG A 84 30.08 -5.52 5.20
CA ARG A 84 30.71 -6.63 5.95
C ARG A 84 30.53 -8.02 5.31
N ARG A 85 29.54 -8.21 4.42
CA ARG A 85 29.30 -9.50 3.76
C ARG A 85 30.05 -9.66 2.43
N LEU A 86 30.58 -8.56 1.90
CA LEU A 86 31.23 -8.51 0.58
C LEU A 86 32.75 -8.26 0.65
N GLY A 87 33.30 -8.07 1.85
CA GLY A 87 34.74 -8.09 2.14
C GLY A 87 35.15 -9.43 2.73
#